data_AF-L7IQS7-F1
#
_entry.id   AF-L7IQS7-F1
#
_cell.length_a   1.000
_cell.length_b   1.000
_cell.length_c   1.000
_cell.angle_alpha   90.00
_cell.angle_beta   90.00
_cell.angle_gamma   90.00
#
_symmetry.space_group_name_H-M   'P 1'
#
loop_
_entity.id
_entity.type
_entity.pdbx_description
1 polymer ?
#
loop_
_entity_poly.entity_id
_entity_poly.type
_entity_poly.pdbx_seq_one_letter_code
_entity_poly.pdbx_strand_id
1 'polypeptide(L)'
;MADNLLHKWFPTTQLPLIISAPMFTVANGAMAAAVTQAGGLGMVPAGMDPSANSPHLAALDEQLSIASRLLHHDATDTDTPLPIGVGFLTLLATADAYRANALPILRRHRPAFVWLFGSDPAAYGELVTLFRDAGAAWGMRVFAQVGSVAAARAVVRCGVDVVVAQGCDAGGHQWADAAGVVTLVPEIVDALRGKEGVAVVAGGGIVDGRGSRRRWRWGRRGLRWGRG
;
A
#
# COMPACT_ATOMS: atom_id res chain seq x y z
N MET A 1 -17.85 -4.95 -18.65
CA MET A 1 -17.69 -4.65 -17.21
C MET A 1 -16.74 -3.46 -17.12
N ALA A 2 -17.01 -2.44 -16.31
CA ALA A 2 -16.11 -1.28 -16.22
C ALA A 2 -14.78 -1.70 -15.58
N ASP A 3 -13.65 -1.36 -16.20
CA ASP A 3 -12.30 -1.70 -15.74
C ASP A 3 -12.04 -1.18 -14.32
N ASN A 4 -11.82 -2.12 -13.40
CA ASN A 4 -11.36 -1.82 -12.04
C ASN A 4 -9.85 -1.55 -12.08
N LEU A 5 -9.43 -0.31 -11.81
CA LEU A 5 -8.02 0.12 -11.83
C LEU A 5 -7.12 -0.83 -11.03
N LEU A 6 -7.56 -1.30 -9.85
CA LEU A 6 -6.78 -2.21 -9.02
C LEU A 6 -6.60 -3.57 -9.69
N HIS A 7 -7.63 -4.11 -10.35
CA HIS A 7 -7.50 -5.37 -11.07
C HIS A 7 -6.68 -5.21 -12.36
N LYS A 8 -6.72 -4.03 -12.99
CA LYS A 8 -5.84 -3.69 -14.12
C LYS A 8 -4.37 -3.67 -13.71
N TRP A 9 -4.06 -3.12 -12.53
CA TRP A 9 -2.68 -3.06 -12.02
C TRP A 9 -2.24 -4.38 -11.38
N PHE A 10 -3.17 -5.15 -10.83
CA PHE A 10 -2.89 -6.41 -10.14
C PHE A 10 -3.82 -7.51 -10.68
N PRO A 11 -3.54 -8.05 -11.88
CA PRO A 11 -4.45 -8.96 -12.60
C PRO A 11 -4.64 -10.31 -11.92
N THR A 12 -3.73 -10.72 -11.04
CA THR A 12 -3.81 -11.98 -10.28
C THR A 12 -4.79 -11.91 -9.11
N THR A 13 -5.36 -10.75 -8.82
CA THR A 13 -6.22 -10.54 -7.65
C THR A 13 -7.67 -10.97 -7.89
N GLN A 14 -8.33 -11.44 -6.83
CA GLN A 14 -9.73 -11.85 -6.83
C GLN A 14 -10.61 -10.80 -6.13
N LEU A 15 -11.89 -10.76 -6.49
CA LEU A 15 -12.87 -9.89 -5.84
C LEU A 15 -13.65 -10.65 -4.75
N PRO A 16 -13.88 -10.05 -3.57
CA PRO A 16 -13.41 -8.74 -3.14
C PRO A 16 -11.88 -8.73 -2.90
N LEU A 17 -11.21 -7.68 -3.38
CA LEU A 17 -9.76 -7.51 -3.22
C LEU A 17 -9.38 -7.32 -1.76
N ILE A 18 -8.69 -8.30 -1.17
CA ILE A 18 -8.13 -8.20 0.18
C ILE A 18 -6.67 -7.77 0.08
N ILE A 19 -6.23 -6.90 0.98
CA ILE A 19 -4.82 -6.45 1.09
C ILE A 19 -4.38 -6.74 2.52
N SER A 20 -3.27 -7.42 2.76
CA SER A 20 -2.76 -7.54 4.13
C SER A 20 -2.02 -6.27 4.53
N ALA A 21 -2.35 -5.67 5.67
CA ALA A 21 -1.64 -4.48 6.13
C ALA A 21 -0.18 -4.82 6.51
N PRO A 22 0.78 -3.91 6.29
CA PRO A 22 2.17 -4.11 6.69
C PRO A 22 2.31 -3.90 8.20
N MET A 23 1.91 -4.92 8.97
CA MET A 23 1.97 -4.88 10.43
C MET A 23 3.39 -5.21 10.89
N PHE A 24 4.15 -4.19 11.32
CA PHE A 24 5.48 -4.42 11.88
C PHE A 24 5.42 -5.44 13.03
N THR A 25 6.40 -6.33 13.11
CA THR A 25 6.50 -7.51 14.00
C THR A 25 5.50 -8.66 13.77
N VAL A 26 4.47 -8.50 12.93
CA VAL A 26 3.46 -9.55 12.66
C VAL A 26 3.52 -10.03 11.22
N ALA A 27 3.46 -9.10 10.27
CA ALA A 27 3.52 -9.41 8.84
C ALA A 27 4.96 -9.74 8.42
N ASN A 28 5.10 -10.74 7.56
CA ASN A 28 6.38 -11.24 7.06
C ASN A 28 6.25 -11.78 5.63
N GLY A 29 7.35 -12.23 5.03
CA GLY A 29 7.39 -12.69 3.64
C GLY A 29 6.47 -13.90 3.38
N ALA A 30 6.38 -14.82 4.33
CA ALA A 30 5.51 -16.00 4.21
C ALA A 30 4.02 -15.62 4.25
N MET A 31 3.64 -14.70 5.14
CA MET A 31 2.27 -14.18 5.20
C MET A 31 1.92 -13.41 3.91
N ALA A 32 2.83 -12.56 3.41
CA ALA A 32 2.63 -11.84 2.17
C ALA A 32 2.41 -12.81 0.99
N ALA A 33 3.26 -13.84 0.87
CA ALA A 33 3.12 -14.85 -0.17
C ALA A 33 1.77 -15.60 -0.07
N ALA A 34 1.38 -16.02 1.14
CA ALA A 34 0.11 -16.72 1.35
C ALA A 34 -1.11 -15.87 0.96
N VAL A 35 -1.11 -14.57 1.32
CA VAL A 35 -2.18 -13.63 0.95
C VAL A 35 -2.24 -13.44 -0.56
N THR A 36 -1.09 -13.29 -1.22
CA THR A 36 -1.01 -13.17 -2.67
C THR A 36 -1.49 -14.45 -3.37
N GLN A 37 -1.12 -15.64 -2.89
CA GLN A 37 -1.59 -16.93 -3.42
C GLN A 37 -3.10 -17.11 -3.25
N ALA A 38 -3.69 -16.54 -2.20
CA ALA A 38 -5.14 -16.52 -2.00
C ALA A 38 -5.88 -15.50 -2.90
N GLY A 39 -5.19 -14.80 -3.80
CA GLY A 39 -5.76 -13.79 -4.67
C GLY A 39 -5.90 -12.40 -4.04
N GLY A 40 -5.25 -12.15 -2.90
CA GLY A 40 -5.12 -10.83 -2.29
C GLY A 40 -3.83 -10.11 -2.69
N LEU A 41 -3.55 -8.99 -2.02
CA LEU A 41 -2.29 -8.27 -2.10
C LEU A 41 -1.54 -8.42 -0.77
N GLY A 42 -0.53 -9.28 -0.76
CA GLY A 42 0.37 -9.46 0.37
C GLY A 42 1.35 -8.29 0.55
N MET A 43 1.80 -8.04 1.77
CA MET A 43 2.78 -6.98 2.05
C MET A 43 3.79 -7.34 3.12
N VAL A 44 5.02 -6.83 2.98
CA VAL A 44 6.10 -6.92 3.96
C VAL A 44 6.35 -5.53 4.57
N PRO A 45 6.46 -5.39 5.91
CA PRO A 45 6.81 -4.12 6.52
C PRO A 45 8.32 -3.84 6.39
N ALA A 46 8.69 -2.63 5.98
CA ALA A 46 10.09 -2.17 5.95
C ALA A 46 10.63 -1.77 7.34
N GLY A 47 9.74 -1.65 8.34
CA GLY A 47 10.08 -1.16 9.67
C GLY A 47 10.14 0.36 9.78
N MET A 48 10.71 0.82 10.89
CA MET A 48 10.75 2.23 11.31
C MET A 48 12.07 2.94 11.02
N ASP A 49 13.12 2.17 10.73
CA ASP A 49 14.50 2.67 10.70
C ASP A 49 15.12 2.38 9.33
N PRO A 50 15.15 3.37 8.42
CA PRO A 50 15.79 3.24 7.13
C PRO A 50 17.28 3.63 7.17
N SER A 51 17.93 3.67 8.33
CA SER A 51 19.37 3.93 8.42
C SER A 51 20.20 2.81 7.76
N ALA A 52 21.41 3.15 7.37
CA ALA A 52 22.32 2.18 6.76
C ALA A 52 22.61 1.04 7.74
N ASN A 53 22.58 -0.21 7.26
CA ASN A 53 22.78 -1.42 8.06
C ASN A 53 21.77 -1.63 9.20
N SER A 54 20.59 -0.97 9.14
CA SER A 54 19.56 -1.21 10.16
C SER A 54 19.08 -2.67 10.10
N PRO A 55 18.77 -3.28 11.25
CA PRO A 55 18.19 -4.63 11.28
C PRO A 55 16.83 -4.67 10.56
N HIS A 56 16.13 -3.54 10.46
CA HIS A 56 14.86 -3.44 9.74
C HIS A 56 15.04 -3.63 8.23
N LEU A 57 16.05 -3.00 7.63
CA LEU A 57 16.33 -3.15 6.20
C LEU A 57 16.93 -4.52 5.86
N ALA A 58 17.76 -5.08 6.75
CA ALA A 58 18.23 -6.46 6.61
C ALA A 58 17.07 -7.46 6.63
N ALA A 59 16.15 -7.31 7.59
CA ALA A 59 14.94 -8.13 7.65
C ALA A 59 14.03 -7.92 6.43
N LEU A 60 13.88 -6.69 5.92
CA LEU A 60 13.12 -6.43 4.70
C LEU A 60 13.68 -7.22 3.51
N ASP A 61 14.99 -7.15 3.26
CA ASP A 61 15.65 -7.86 2.16
C ASP A 61 15.47 -9.40 2.28
N GLU A 62 15.59 -9.93 3.51
CA GLU A 62 15.36 -11.34 3.79
C GLU A 62 13.89 -11.75 3.53
N GLN A 63 12.94 -10.98 4.05
CA GLN A 63 11.51 -11.30 3.93
C GLN A 63 11.02 -11.19 2.48
N LEU A 64 11.53 -10.25 1.69
CA LEU A 64 11.25 -10.17 0.25
C LEU A 64 11.83 -11.38 -0.49
N SER A 65 13.04 -11.83 -0.14
CA SER A 65 13.63 -13.06 -0.68
C SER A 65 12.77 -14.29 -0.38
N ILE A 66 12.27 -14.41 0.85
CA ILE A 66 11.36 -15.48 1.25
C ILE A 66 10.07 -15.44 0.43
N ALA A 67 9.43 -14.28 0.31
CA ALA A 67 8.20 -14.12 -0.44
C ALA A 67 8.40 -14.48 -1.93
N SER A 68 9.48 -14.00 -2.53
CA SER A 68 9.86 -14.31 -3.92
C SER A 68 9.98 -15.81 -4.15
N ARG A 69 10.70 -16.53 -3.27
CA ARG A 69 10.85 -17.98 -3.34
C ARG A 69 9.50 -18.72 -3.20
N LEU A 70 8.66 -18.32 -2.24
CA LEU A 70 7.37 -18.97 -2.00
C LEU A 70 6.35 -18.70 -3.11
N LEU A 71 6.49 -17.59 -3.82
CA LEU A 71 5.67 -17.24 -4.98
C LEU A 71 6.22 -17.79 -6.29
N HIS A 72 7.34 -18.52 -6.25
CA HIS A 72 8.06 -18.99 -7.44
C HIS A 72 8.33 -17.85 -8.44
N HIS A 73 8.64 -16.67 -7.92
CA HIS A 73 8.87 -15.48 -8.73
C HIS A 73 10.24 -15.59 -9.42
N ASP A 74 10.25 -15.44 -10.74
CA ASP A 74 11.48 -15.43 -11.52
C ASP A 74 12.14 -14.05 -11.41
N ALA A 75 13.19 -13.95 -10.60
CA ALA A 75 13.96 -12.72 -10.45
C ALA A 75 14.67 -12.28 -11.74
N THR A 76 14.82 -13.16 -12.74
CA THR A 76 15.41 -12.82 -14.04
C THR A 76 14.41 -12.13 -14.98
N ASP A 77 13.10 -12.33 -14.77
CA ASP A 77 12.05 -11.62 -15.49
C ASP A 77 11.94 -10.17 -14.97
N THR A 78 12.49 -9.24 -15.75
CA THR A 78 12.46 -7.81 -15.43
C THR A 78 11.13 -7.13 -15.72
N ASP A 79 10.27 -7.76 -16.51
CA ASP A 79 8.99 -7.19 -16.95
C ASP A 79 7.88 -7.47 -15.95
N THR A 80 8.00 -8.58 -15.20
CA THR A 80 7.06 -8.93 -14.15
C THR A 80 7.58 -8.49 -12.77
N PRO A 81 6.89 -7.61 -12.05
CA PRO A 81 7.25 -7.29 -10.67
C PRO A 81 6.85 -8.39 -9.70
N LEU A 82 7.53 -8.46 -8.56
CA LEU A 82 7.15 -9.34 -7.46
C LEU A 82 5.76 -8.94 -6.94
N PRO A 83 4.74 -9.83 -6.94
CA PRO A 83 3.34 -9.47 -6.72
C PRO A 83 2.98 -9.29 -5.23
N ILE A 84 3.82 -8.55 -4.50
CA ILE A 84 3.61 -8.12 -3.12
C ILE A 84 3.96 -6.63 -3.00
N GLY A 85 3.58 -6.04 -1.88
CA GLY A 85 3.93 -4.66 -1.54
C GLY A 85 4.90 -4.53 -0.38
N VAL A 86 5.45 -3.32 -0.24
CA VAL A 86 6.29 -2.94 0.91
C VAL A 86 5.67 -1.76 1.65
N GLY A 87 5.52 -1.87 2.96
CA GLY A 87 5.02 -0.79 3.81
C GLY A 87 6.13 0.03 4.46
N PHE A 88 6.10 1.36 4.31
CA PHE A 88 7.06 2.29 4.89
C PHE A 88 6.41 3.24 5.90
N LEU A 89 7.05 3.39 7.06
CA LEU A 89 6.69 4.36 8.10
C LEU A 89 7.49 5.64 7.89
N THR A 90 6.92 6.60 7.17
CA THR A 90 7.63 7.79 6.66
C THR A 90 7.74 8.93 7.67
N LEU A 91 7.23 8.76 8.89
CA LEU A 91 7.23 9.79 9.95
C LEU A 91 8.58 9.99 10.66
N LEU A 92 9.51 9.03 10.57
CA LEU A 92 10.74 9.01 11.37
C LEU A 92 12.03 9.28 10.58
N ALA A 93 11.94 9.50 9.26
CA ALA A 93 13.13 9.60 8.42
C ALA A 93 12.92 10.49 7.20
N THR A 94 14.03 11.00 6.67
CA THR A 94 14.08 11.86 5.49
C THR A 94 14.02 11.04 4.20
N ALA A 95 13.66 11.69 3.10
CA ALA A 95 13.69 11.11 1.76
C ALA A 95 15.09 10.56 1.40
N ASP A 96 16.16 11.24 1.83
CA ASP A 96 17.53 10.81 1.58
C ASP A 96 17.89 9.47 2.23
N ALA A 97 17.39 9.21 3.45
CA ALA A 97 17.61 7.92 4.11
C ALA A 97 16.96 6.77 3.32
N TYR A 98 15.72 6.97 2.85
CA TYR A 98 15.06 6.00 1.97
C TYR A 98 15.80 5.83 0.64
N ARG A 99 16.26 6.94 0.05
CA ARG A 99 17.01 6.95 -1.20
C ARG A 99 18.30 6.15 -1.12
N ALA A 100 19.07 6.36 -0.06
CA ALA A 100 20.35 5.71 0.13
C ALA A 100 20.19 4.22 0.46
N ASN A 101 19.22 3.86 1.30
CA ASN A 101 19.25 2.55 1.97
C ASN A 101 18.08 1.63 1.59
N ALA A 102 16.86 2.15 1.40
CA ALA A 102 15.69 1.31 1.10
C ALA A 102 15.51 1.06 -0.40
N LEU A 103 15.75 2.08 -1.23
CA LEU A 103 15.58 2.01 -2.68
C LEU A 103 16.47 0.96 -3.37
N PRO A 104 17.73 0.71 -2.96
CA PRO A 104 18.52 -0.40 -3.48
C PRO A 104 17.85 -1.77 -3.29
N ILE A 105 17.19 -1.99 -2.14
CA ILE A 105 16.45 -3.22 -1.85
C ILE A 105 15.22 -3.32 -2.77
N LEU A 106 14.47 -2.23 -2.93
CA LEU A 106 13.31 -2.20 -3.83
C LEU A 106 13.69 -2.50 -5.28
N ARG A 107 14.82 -1.97 -5.78
CA ARG A 107 15.31 -2.24 -7.14
C ARG A 107 15.72 -3.70 -7.34
N ARG A 108 16.24 -4.34 -6.30
CA ARG A 108 16.62 -5.75 -6.34
C ARG A 108 15.40 -6.67 -6.40
N HIS A 109 14.39 -6.40 -5.59
CA HIS A 109 13.21 -7.28 -5.44
C HIS A 109 12.01 -6.88 -6.31
N ARG A 110 12.00 -5.66 -6.85
CA ARG A 110 10.96 -5.09 -7.72
C ARG A 110 9.52 -5.37 -7.23
N PRO A 111 9.13 -4.97 -6.01
CA PRO A 111 7.77 -5.17 -5.54
C PRO A 111 6.78 -4.39 -6.41
N ALA A 112 5.58 -4.94 -6.57
CA ALA A 112 4.53 -4.36 -7.41
C ALA A 112 3.98 -3.03 -6.87
N PHE A 113 4.09 -2.79 -5.56
CA PHE A 113 3.66 -1.53 -4.95
C PHE A 113 4.38 -1.19 -3.64
N VAL A 114 4.33 0.07 -3.27
CA VAL A 114 4.71 0.56 -1.93
C VAL A 114 3.56 1.25 -1.26
N TRP A 115 3.53 1.21 0.06
CA TRP A 115 2.53 1.85 0.89
C TRP A 115 3.19 2.78 1.88
N LEU A 116 2.91 4.07 1.76
CA LEU A 116 3.46 5.13 2.60
C LEU A 116 2.48 5.48 3.71
N PHE A 117 2.93 5.39 4.97
CA PHE A 117 2.13 5.76 6.13
C PHE A 117 2.88 6.73 7.04
N GLY A 118 2.17 7.76 7.49
CA GLY A 118 2.64 8.70 8.49
C GLY A 118 3.45 9.88 7.95
N SER A 119 3.50 10.11 6.63
CA SER A 119 4.31 11.22 6.12
C SER A 119 3.76 12.57 6.61
N ASP A 120 4.66 13.48 6.96
CA ASP A 120 4.35 14.90 7.06
C ASP A 120 3.74 15.37 5.72
N PRO A 121 2.60 16.10 5.73
CA PRO A 121 2.05 16.74 4.55
C PRO A 121 3.05 17.48 3.67
N ALA A 122 4.06 18.14 4.27
CA ALA A 122 5.12 18.84 3.55
C ALA A 122 6.04 17.88 2.76
N ALA A 123 6.22 16.66 3.25
CA ALA A 123 7.10 15.65 2.67
C ALA A 123 6.41 14.73 1.64
N TYR A 124 5.07 14.77 1.51
CA TYR A 124 4.34 13.89 0.58
C TYR A 124 4.85 14.00 -0.86
N GLY A 125 5.06 15.22 -1.36
CA GLY A 125 5.49 15.44 -2.74
C GLY A 125 6.83 14.79 -3.03
N GLU A 126 7.81 15.02 -2.15
CA GLU A 126 9.16 14.47 -2.27
C GLU A 126 9.15 12.94 -2.18
N LEU A 127 8.49 12.37 -1.17
CA LEU A 127 8.45 10.92 -0.97
C LEU A 127 7.70 10.19 -2.08
N VAL A 128 6.56 10.71 -2.52
CA VAL A 128 5.80 10.09 -3.62
C VAL A 128 6.61 10.11 -4.92
N THR A 129 7.29 11.23 -5.19
CA THR A 129 8.17 11.34 -6.38
C THR A 129 9.34 10.37 -6.26
N LEU A 130 9.99 10.31 -5.10
CA LEU A 130 11.10 9.40 -4.82
C LEU A 130 10.76 7.94 -5.14
N PHE A 131 9.65 7.44 -4.57
CA PHE A 131 9.24 6.04 -4.76
C PHE A 131 8.70 5.78 -6.17
N ARG A 132 8.00 6.74 -6.78
CA ARG A 132 7.55 6.61 -8.18
C ARG A 132 8.74 6.47 -9.11
N ASP A 133 9.71 7.39 -9.03
CA ASP A 133 10.87 7.39 -9.91
C ASP A 133 11.70 6.13 -9.72
N ALA A 134 11.83 5.66 -8.48
CA ALA A 134 12.53 4.42 -8.17
C ALA A 134 11.91 3.20 -8.85
N GLY A 135 10.58 3.12 -8.89
CA GLY A 135 9.84 1.97 -9.41
C GLY A 135 9.27 2.11 -10.82
N ALA A 136 9.53 3.23 -11.49
CA ALA A 136 9.02 3.51 -12.84
C ALA A 136 9.43 2.41 -13.85
N ALA A 137 10.63 1.85 -13.71
CA ALA A 137 11.18 0.85 -14.62
C ALA A 137 10.42 -0.49 -14.61
N TRP A 138 9.68 -0.82 -13.54
CA TRP A 138 8.88 -2.06 -13.44
C TRP A 138 7.40 -1.79 -13.13
N GLY A 139 6.96 -0.54 -13.26
CA GLY A 139 5.56 -0.16 -13.07
C GLY A 139 5.04 -0.21 -11.64
N MET A 140 5.90 0.02 -10.63
CA MET A 140 5.52 0.05 -9.22
C MET A 140 4.42 1.08 -8.94
N ARG A 141 3.40 0.69 -8.17
CA ARG A 141 2.33 1.59 -7.72
C ARG A 141 2.64 2.20 -6.36
N VAL A 142 2.29 3.47 -6.17
CA VAL A 142 2.48 4.18 -4.89
C VAL A 142 1.15 4.39 -4.19
N PHE A 143 1.02 3.80 -3.01
CA PHE A 143 -0.14 3.90 -2.14
C PHE A 143 0.19 4.89 -1.02
N ALA A 144 -0.77 5.75 -0.65
CA ALA A 144 -0.63 6.62 0.52
C ALA A 144 -1.83 6.48 1.44
N GLN A 145 -1.54 6.25 2.72
CA GLN A 145 -2.56 6.13 3.76
C GLN A 145 -2.88 7.47 4.39
N VAL A 146 -4.18 7.76 4.50
CA VAL A 146 -4.71 9.05 4.93
C VAL A 146 -5.90 8.84 5.88
N GLY A 147 -6.06 9.77 6.82
CA GLY A 147 -7.19 9.79 7.78
C GLY A 147 -8.21 10.89 7.51
N SER A 148 -8.05 11.70 6.46
CA SER A 148 -8.93 12.84 6.18
C SER A 148 -9.07 13.13 4.69
N VAL A 149 -10.17 13.81 4.32
CA VAL A 149 -10.40 14.29 2.94
C VAL A 149 -9.31 15.26 2.49
N ALA A 150 -8.85 16.13 3.38
CA ALA A 150 -7.79 17.10 3.07
C ALA A 150 -6.49 16.39 2.69
N ALA A 151 -6.08 15.39 3.48
CA ALA A 151 -4.91 14.56 3.19
C ALA A 151 -5.09 13.76 1.90
N ALA A 152 -6.26 13.16 1.66
CA ALA A 152 -6.57 12.46 0.41
C ALA A 152 -6.38 13.35 -0.83
N ARG A 153 -6.88 14.59 -0.78
CA ARG A 153 -6.67 15.56 -1.87
C ARG A 153 -5.19 15.93 -2.03
N ALA A 154 -4.45 16.03 -0.94
CA ALA A 154 -3.03 16.37 -0.97
C ALA A 154 -2.21 15.28 -1.66
N VAL A 155 -2.34 14.03 -1.23
CA VAL A 155 -1.57 12.91 -1.80
C VAL A 155 -1.91 12.68 -3.28
N VAL A 156 -3.16 12.90 -3.69
CA VAL A 156 -3.55 12.83 -5.12
C VAL A 156 -2.88 13.92 -5.96
N ARG A 157 -2.68 15.14 -5.42
CA ARG A 157 -1.89 16.17 -6.12
C ARG A 157 -0.42 15.80 -6.26
N CYS A 158 0.12 15.00 -5.33
CA CYS A 158 1.46 14.42 -5.41
C CYS A 158 1.52 13.20 -6.37
N GLY A 159 0.36 12.75 -6.88
CA GLY A 159 0.25 11.78 -7.96
C GLY A 159 0.04 10.32 -7.54
N VAL A 160 -0.22 10.01 -6.27
CA VAL A 160 -0.37 8.61 -5.81
C VAL A 160 -1.36 7.81 -6.66
N ASP A 161 -1.09 6.52 -6.87
CA ASP A 161 -1.97 5.62 -7.62
C ASP A 161 -3.17 5.20 -6.76
N VAL A 162 -2.96 5.01 -5.45
CA VAL A 162 -3.98 4.53 -4.52
C VAL A 162 -4.01 5.34 -3.23
N VAL A 163 -5.21 5.77 -2.84
CA VAL A 163 -5.48 6.37 -1.54
C VAL A 163 -6.01 5.29 -0.61
N VAL A 164 -5.34 5.07 0.52
CA VAL A 164 -5.81 4.19 1.58
C VAL A 164 -6.50 5.02 2.66
N ALA A 165 -7.82 4.99 2.69
CA ALA A 165 -8.65 5.68 3.67
C ALA A 165 -8.71 4.87 4.98
N GLN A 166 -7.88 5.24 5.96
CA GLN A 166 -7.85 4.60 7.27
C GLN A 166 -8.80 5.31 8.24
N GLY A 167 -9.88 4.65 8.64
CA GLY A 167 -10.75 5.14 9.71
C GLY A 167 -10.17 4.89 11.10
N CYS A 168 -10.69 5.58 12.13
CA CYS A 168 -10.28 5.39 13.52
C CYS A 168 -10.58 3.98 14.08
N ASP A 169 -11.39 3.18 13.38
CA ASP A 169 -11.66 1.78 13.67
C ASP A 169 -10.48 0.83 13.32
N ALA A 170 -9.36 1.36 12.81
CA ALA A 170 -8.18 0.56 12.51
C ALA A 170 -7.38 0.20 13.77
N GLY A 171 -6.53 -0.82 13.65
CA GLY A 171 -5.53 -1.14 14.69
C GLY A 171 -4.20 -0.41 14.43
N GLY A 172 -3.33 -0.36 15.44
CA GLY A 172 -2.02 0.30 15.35
C GLY A 172 -2.13 1.82 15.48
N HIS A 173 -1.15 2.54 14.90
CA HIS A 173 -1.14 4.01 14.92
C HIS A 173 -2.37 4.56 14.15
N GLN A 174 -3.18 5.34 14.87
CA GLN A 174 -4.38 5.99 14.34
C GLN A 174 -4.14 7.47 14.10
N TRP A 175 -4.99 8.05 13.25
CA TRP A 175 -5.15 9.50 13.17
C TRP A 175 -6.08 9.95 14.30
N ALA A 176 -5.62 10.88 15.13
CA ALA A 176 -6.38 11.34 16.30
C ALA A 176 -7.81 11.80 15.95
N ASP A 177 -7.97 12.45 14.80
CA ASP A 177 -9.23 13.06 14.36
C ASP A 177 -9.91 12.35 13.18
N ALA A 178 -9.51 11.11 12.84
CA ALA A 178 -10.15 10.39 11.76
C ALA A 178 -11.58 9.97 12.11
N ALA A 179 -12.49 10.13 11.16
CA ALA A 179 -13.80 9.51 11.24
C ALA A 179 -13.71 7.98 11.12
N GLY A 180 -14.75 7.27 11.54
CA GLY A 180 -14.86 5.83 11.30
C GLY A 180 -14.84 5.50 9.81
N VAL A 181 -14.39 4.29 9.45
CA VAL A 181 -14.15 3.89 8.03
C VAL A 181 -15.42 4.00 7.18
N VAL A 182 -16.58 3.78 7.81
CA VAL A 182 -17.90 3.85 7.18
C VAL A 182 -18.26 5.26 6.73
N THR A 183 -17.77 6.29 7.43
CA THR A 183 -18.00 7.71 7.11
C THR A 183 -16.87 8.25 6.22
N LEU A 184 -15.62 7.95 6.56
CA LEU A 184 -14.44 8.51 5.89
C LEU A 184 -14.34 8.11 4.41
N VAL A 185 -14.59 6.84 4.09
CA VAL A 185 -14.46 6.33 2.71
C VAL A 185 -15.42 7.03 1.74
N PRO A 186 -16.74 7.15 2.01
CA PRO A 186 -17.66 7.91 1.18
C PRO A 186 -17.20 9.35 0.92
N GLU A 187 -16.79 10.07 1.96
CA GLU A 187 -16.37 11.46 1.86
C GLU A 187 -15.12 11.62 0.97
N ILE A 188 -14.14 10.72 1.12
CA ILE A 188 -12.95 10.70 0.27
C ILE A 188 -13.32 10.38 -1.19
N VAL A 189 -14.17 9.37 -1.42
CA VAL A 189 -14.61 9.01 -2.77
C VAL A 189 -15.33 10.19 -3.44
N ASP A 190 -16.19 10.88 -2.71
CA ASP A 190 -16.91 12.04 -3.21
C ASP A 190 -15.99 13.23 -3.49
N ALA A 191 -15.03 13.49 -2.59
CA ALA A 191 -14.04 14.54 -2.75
C ALA A 191 -13.09 14.34 -3.94
N LEU A 192 -12.85 13.08 -4.31
CA LEU A 192 -11.98 12.68 -5.42
C LEU A 192 -12.76 12.41 -6.73
N ARG A 193 -14.06 12.72 -6.79
CA ARG A 193 -14.83 12.64 -8.04
C ARG A 193 -14.14 13.47 -9.14
N GLY A 194 -14.04 12.88 -10.33
CA GLY A 194 -13.35 13.48 -11.48
C GLY A 194 -11.82 13.32 -11.47
N LYS A 195 -11.22 12.72 -10.43
CA LYS A 195 -9.81 12.32 -10.45
C LYS A 195 -9.67 10.96 -11.10
N GLU A 196 -9.28 10.96 -12.37
CA GLU A 196 -8.98 9.73 -13.10
C GLU A 196 -7.63 9.14 -12.70
N GLY A 197 -7.45 7.84 -12.91
CA GLY A 197 -6.20 7.15 -12.58
C GLY A 197 -5.91 6.91 -11.10
N VAL A 198 -6.79 7.28 -10.17
CA VAL A 198 -6.63 7.00 -8.73
C VAL A 198 -7.69 6.04 -8.23
N ALA A 199 -7.28 5.03 -7.46
CA ALA A 199 -8.17 4.12 -6.74
C ALA A 199 -8.24 4.47 -5.25
N VAL A 200 -9.37 4.14 -4.61
CA VAL A 200 -9.54 4.30 -3.16
C VAL A 200 -9.74 2.93 -2.53
N VAL A 201 -8.95 2.64 -1.49
CA VAL A 201 -9.11 1.43 -0.67
C VAL A 201 -9.42 1.82 0.77
N ALA A 202 -10.31 1.06 1.41
CA ALA A 202 -10.71 1.28 2.79
C ALA A 202 -9.77 0.53 3.75
N GLY A 203 -9.39 1.13 4.87
CA GLY A 203 -8.64 0.49 5.96
C GLY A 203 -9.27 0.76 7.32
N GLY A 204 -9.32 -0.27 8.18
CA GLY A 204 -9.90 -0.19 9.53
C GLY A 204 -11.26 -0.86 9.68
N GLY A 205 -11.49 -1.51 10.83
CA GLY A 205 -12.80 -2.09 11.19
C GLY A 205 -13.36 -3.24 10.33
N ILE A 206 -12.72 -3.66 9.23
CA ILE A 206 -13.25 -4.72 8.36
C ILE A 206 -12.63 -6.07 8.73
N VAL A 207 -13.45 -6.98 9.25
CA VAL A 207 -13.01 -8.27 9.82
C VAL A 207 -13.58 -9.47 9.07
N ASP A 208 -14.74 -9.33 8.44
CA ASP A 208 -15.40 -10.45 7.76
C ASP A 208 -16.14 -10.02 6.49
N GLY A 209 -16.77 -11.01 5.84
CA GLY A 209 -17.60 -10.82 4.66
C GLY A 209 -18.74 -9.81 4.84
N ARG A 210 -19.20 -9.49 6.05
CA ARG A 210 -20.30 -8.53 6.27
C ARG A 210 -19.80 -7.09 6.14
N GLY A 211 -18.59 -6.82 6.65
CA GLY A 211 -17.89 -5.56 6.41
C GLY A 211 -17.52 -5.36 4.94
N SER A 212 -17.20 -6.44 4.21
CA SER A 212 -16.90 -6.38 2.78
C SER A 212 -18.15 -6.35 1.87
N ARG A 213 -19.25 -7.03 2.24
CA ARG A 213 -20.50 -7.19 1.44
C ARG A 213 -21.52 -6.07 1.58
N ARG A 214 -21.40 -5.11 2.50
CA ARG A 214 -22.27 -3.91 2.50
C ARG A 214 -22.06 -3.19 1.18
N ARG A 215 -22.89 -3.46 0.16
CA ARG A 215 -22.79 -2.94 -1.21
C ARG A 215 -23.03 -1.43 -1.22
N TRP A 216 -22.06 -0.72 -0.70
CA TRP A 216 -22.01 0.72 -0.80
C TRP A 216 -21.84 1.03 -2.28
N ARG A 217 -22.89 1.57 -2.90
CA ARG A 217 -22.91 2.01 -4.29
C ARG A 217 -22.12 3.31 -4.44
N TRP A 218 -20.91 3.37 -3.88
CA TRP A 218 -19.97 4.46 -4.11
C TRP A 218 -19.34 4.20 -5.47
N GLY A 219 -19.72 5.00 -6.47
CA GLY A 219 -19.46 4.72 -7.88
C GLY A 219 -18.02 4.27 -8.21
N ARG A 220 -17.93 3.31 -9.12
CA ARG A 220 -16.81 2.92 -10.01
C ARG A 220 -15.39 2.70 -9.44
N ARG A 221 -15.00 3.06 -8.21
CA ARG A 221 -13.56 3.16 -7.82
C ARG A 221 -13.16 2.72 -6.40
N GLY A 222 -14.05 2.14 -5.59
CA GLY A 222 -13.74 1.72 -4.22
C GLY A 222 -13.69 0.19 -4.05
N LEU A 223 -12.55 -0.36 -3.62
CA LEU A 223 -12.45 -1.78 -3.24
C LEU A 223 -11.76 -1.99 -1.88
N ARG A 224 -12.04 -3.12 -1.22
CA ARG A 224 -12.23 -3.18 0.24
C ARG A 224 -11.36 -4.23 0.94
N TRP A 225 -10.72 -3.79 2.02
CA TRP A 225 -9.86 -4.57 2.91
C TRP A 225 -10.59 -5.56 3.83
N GLY A 226 -9.83 -6.49 4.42
CA GLY A 226 -10.19 -7.35 5.55
C GLY A 226 -8.96 -7.71 6.38
N ARG A 227 -9.08 -7.79 7.71
CA ARG A 227 -8.06 -8.33 8.62
C ARG A 227 -7.80 -9.82 8.30
N GLY A 228 -6.53 -10.18 8.12
CA GLY A 228 -6.04 -11.55 8.20
C GLY A 228 -5.32 -11.73 9.53
#